data_AF-A0A1H6NUP4-F1
#
_entry.id   AF-A0A1H6NUP4-F1
#
_cell.length_a   1.000
_cell.length_b   1.000
_cell.length_c   1.000
_cell.angle_alpha   90.00
_cell.angle_beta   90.00
_cell.angle_gamma   90.00
#
_symmetry.space_group_name_H-M   'P 1'
#
loop_
_entity.id
_entity.type
_entity.pdbx_description
1 polymer ?
#
loop_
_entity_poly.entity_id
_entity_poly.type
_entity_poly.pdbx_seq_one_letter_code
_entity_poly.pdbx_strand_id
1 'polypeptide(L)'
;MGHGMEDFIRRHQDVWGDNPSVLMDRYDYQSELTKKLDGLDATQLTEQTLLEIVLWKLDRYPQLDTSLLEEIKAVGHLKAKQHREAKDVLGKLLLSSGIRLPMASTILRFVNPDVFQIIDERAFRMLRPNLKNYPDKPVVKTRLSAYVEKSSEIYFDYLDAIHEVVSEKLPFRLADRILYQLDIERDNKIRQKRSATK
;
A
#
# COMPACT_ATOMS: atom_id res chain seq x y z
N MET A 1 -23.03 -24.94 -29.59
CA MET A 1 -22.31 -24.10 -28.61
C MET A 1 -22.35 -24.66 -27.17
N GLY A 2 -22.64 -25.96 -26.95
CA GLY A 2 -22.80 -26.54 -25.60
C GLY A 2 -21.59 -27.30 -25.01
N HIS A 3 -20.67 -27.83 -25.81
CA HIS A 3 -19.61 -28.71 -25.29
C HIS A 3 -18.54 -28.01 -24.43
N GLY A 4 -18.23 -26.73 -24.70
CA GLY A 4 -17.16 -26.03 -23.97
C GLY A 4 -17.47 -25.74 -22.50
N MET A 5 -18.75 -25.54 -22.15
CA MET A 5 -19.16 -25.22 -20.78
C MET A 5 -19.21 -26.47 -19.90
N GLU A 6 -19.79 -27.57 -20.40
CA GLU A 6 -19.80 -28.87 -19.69
C GLU A 6 -18.38 -29.40 -19.48
N ASP A 7 -17.50 -29.26 -20.49
CA ASP A 7 -16.08 -29.59 -20.35
C ASP A 7 -15.34 -28.70 -19.37
N PHE A 8 -15.72 -27.43 -19.22
CA PHE A 8 -15.16 -26.56 -18.19
C PHE A 8 -15.58 -27.00 -16.79
N ILE A 9 -16.87 -27.30 -16.58
CA ILE A 9 -17.39 -27.72 -15.27
C ILE A 9 -16.72 -29.02 -14.83
N ARG A 10 -16.68 -30.03 -15.70
CA ARG A 10 -16.08 -31.34 -15.42
C ARG A 10 -14.60 -31.26 -15.08
N ARG A 11 -13.84 -30.38 -15.75
CA ARG A 11 -12.39 -30.23 -15.55
C ARG A 11 -11.98 -29.71 -14.17
N HIS A 12 -12.90 -29.16 -13.39
CA HIS A 12 -12.60 -28.55 -12.09
C HIS A 12 -13.44 -29.16 -10.95
N GLN A 13 -14.15 -30.28 -11.20
CA GLN A 13 -14.90 -31.01 -10.17
C GLN A 13 -14.00 -31.52 -9.04
N ASP A 14 -12.71 -31.72 -9.28
CA ASP A 14 -11.72 -32.06 -8.25
C ASP A 14 -11.56 -30.97 -7.19
N VAL A 15 -11.84 -29.70 -7.54
CA VAL A 15 -11.69 -28.54 -6.65
C VAL A 15 -13.00 -28.17 -5.96
N TRP A 16 -14.14 -28.25 -6.66
CA TRP A 16 -15.44 -27.78 -6.15
C TRP A 16 -16.53 -28.86 -6.05
N GLY A 17 -16.21 -30.13 -6.34
CA GLY A 17 -17.18 -31.23 -6.35
C GLY A 17 -18.31 -31.00 -7.35
N ASP A 18 -19.55 -31.12 -6.88
CA ASP A 18 -20.75 -30.91 -7.70
C ASP A 18 -21.31 -29.48 -7.63
N ASN A 19 -20.79 -28.64 -6.74
CA ASN A 19 -21.30 -27.27 -6.54
C ASN A 19 -20.15 -26.24 -6.47
N PRO A 20 -19.88 -25.50 -7.57
CA PRO A 20 -18.88 -24.43 -7.59
C PRO A 20 -19.03 -23.37 -6.49
N SER A 21 -20.25 -23.15 -5.99
CA SER A 21 -20.53 -22.13 -4.98
C SER A 21 -19.82 -22.40 -3.64
N VAL A 22 -19.41 -23.64 -3.36
CA VAL A 22 -18.63 -23.99 -2.15
C VAL A 22 -17.29 -23.25 -2.07
N LEU A 23 -16.79 -22.71 -3.19
CA LEU A 23 -15.59 -21.87 -3.19
C LEU A 23 -15.81 -20.53 -2.49
N MET A 24 -17.06 -20.04 -2.46
CA MET A 24 -17.39 -18.76 -1.83
C MET A 24 -17.21 -18.77 -0.32
N ASP A 25 -17.27 -19.95 0.32
CA ASP A 25 -16.98 -20.11 1.76
C ASP A 25 -15.55 -19.70 2.13
N ARG A 26 -14.64 -19.71 1.14
CA ARG A 26 -13.23 -19.34 1.30
C ARG A 26 -12.91 -17.98 0.69
N TYR A 27 -13.90 -17.27 0.15
CA TYR A 27 -13.70 -15.97 -0.47
C TYR A 27 -13.70 -14.86 0.60
N ASP A 28 -12.53 -14.29 0.89
CA ASP A 28 -12.34 -13.26 1.92
C ASP A 28 -11.79 -11.94 1.35
N TYR A 29 -11.73 -11.81 0.02
CA TYR A 29 -11.16 -10.65 -0.63
C TYR A 29 -11.96 -9.39 -0.28
N GLN A 30 -11.35 -8.51 0.52
CA GLN A 30 -11.94 -7.27 1.03
C GLN A 30 -13.38 -7.45 1.54
N SER A 31 -13.63 -8.50 2.34
CA SER A 31 -14.95 -8.98 2.74
C SER A 31 -15.99 -7.89 3.05
N GLU A 32 -15.65 -6.92 3.90
CA GLU A 32 -16.59 -5.87 4.30
C GLU A 32 -16.92 -4.90 3.17
N LEU A 33 -15.94 -4.55 2.33
CA LEU A 33 -16.19 -3.69 1.18
C LEU A 33 -16.95 -4.45 0.09
N THR A 34 -16.63 -5.72 -0.14
CA THR A 34 -17.36 -6.57 -1.09
C THR A 34 -18.83 -6.65 -0.72
N LYS A 35 -19.16 -6.94 0.55
CA LYS A 35 -20.56 -6.95 1.02
C LYS A 35 -21.27 -5.62 0.78
N LYS A 36 -20.58 -4.50 1.04
CA LYS A 36 -21.13 -3.15 0.81
C LYS A 36 -21.42 -2.91 -0.67
N LEU A 37 -20.49 -3.27 -1.55
CA LEU A 37 -20.60 -3.03 -2.99
C LEU A 37 -21.58 -3.98 -3.69
N ASP A 38 -21.69 -5.24 -3.25
CA ASP A 38 -22.67 -6.20 -3.78
C ASP A 38 -24.11 -5.79 -3.47
N GLY A 39 -24.32 -5.04 -2.38
CA GLY A 39 -25.62 -4.50 -1.99
C GLY A 39 -25.93 -3.11 -2.56
N LEU A 40 -25.08 -2.56 -3.43
CA LEU A 40 -25.23 -1.20 -3.93
C LEU A 40 -26.44 -1.07 -4.88
N ASP A 41 -27.35 -0.15 -4.55
CA ASP A 41 -28.36 0.34 -5.48
C ASP A 41 -27.73 1.38 -6.43
N ALA A 42 -27.86 1.18 -7.74
CA ALA A 42 -27.31 2.07 -8.76
C ALA A 42 -27.83 3.52 -8.65
N THR A 43 -29.01 3.75 -8.09
CA THR A 43 -29.55 5.09 -7.84
C THR A 43 -28.82 5.83 -6.72
N GLN A 44 -28.07 5.12 -5.88
CA GLN A 44 -27.26 5.66 -4.78
C GLN A 44 -25.79 5.81 -5.16
N LEU A 45 -25.43 5.65 -6.44
CA LEU A 45 -24.06 5.80 -6.90
C LEU A 45 -23.59 7.25 -6.69
N THR A 46 -22.56 7.40 -5.86
CA THR A 46 -21.87 8.67 -5.61
C THR A 46 -20.41 8.58 -6.06
N GLU A 47 -19.73 9.72 -6.13
CA GLU A 47 -18.27 9.75 -6.35
C GLU A 47 -17.52 8.93 -5.28
N GLN A 48 -17.96 8.99 -4.03
CA GLN A 48 -17.37 8.19 -2.95
C GLN A 48 -17.50 6.68 -3.24
N THR A 49 -18.70 6.23 -3.63
CA THR A 49 -18.92 4.83 -3.97
C THR A 49 -18.14 4.41 -5.21
N LEU A 50 -17.99 5.30 -6.19
CA LEU A 50 -17.14 5.05 -7.36
C LEU A 50 -15.67 4.86 -6.94
N LEU A 51 -15.15 5.71 -6.06
CA LEU A 51 -13.79 5.56 -5.53
C LEU A 51 -13.62 4.26 -4.75
N GLU A 52 -14.63 3.86 -3.98
CA GLU A 52 -14.66 2.57 -3.29
C GLU A 52 -14.56 1.38 -4.27
N ILE A 53 -15.32 1.39 -5.37
CA ILE A 53 -15.24 0.36 -6.42
C ILE A 53 -13.83 0.32 -7.04
N VAL A 54 -13.27 1.49 -7.36
CA VAL A 54 -11.92 1.58 -7.94
C VAL A 54 -10.87 1.04 -6.96
N LEU A 55 -10.95 1.44 -5.69
CA LEU A 55 -10.01 1.01 -4.64
C LEU A 55 -10.18 -0.48 -4.30
N TRP A 56 -11.40 -1.02 -4.37
CA TRP A 56 -11.67 -2.45 -4.29
C TRP A 56 -10.89 -3.18 -5.39
N LYS A 57 -11.04 -2.75 -6.65
CA LYS A 57 -10.39 -3.41 -7.78
C LYS A 57 -8.86 -3.38 -7.70
N LEU A 58 -8.30 -2.32 -7.12
CA LEU A 58 -6.86 -2.12 -7.00
C LEU A 58 -6.24 -2.83 -5.78
N ASP A 59 -7.05 -3.44 -4.91
CA ASP A 59 -6.60 -3.93 -3.60
C ASP A 59 -5.95 -2.84 -2.75
N ARG A 60 -6.59 -1.66 -2.74
CA ARG A 60 -6.06 -0.44 -2.10
C ARG A 60 -7.03 0.24 -1.17
N TYR A 61 -8.23 -0.31 -0.94
CA TYR A 61 -9.15 0.28 0.03
C TYR A 61 -8.65 0.02 1.46
N PRO A 62 -8.29 1.07 2.22
CA PRO A 62 -7.84 0.91 3.59
C PRO A 62 -9.05 0.74 4.52
N GLN A 63 -8.97 -0.26 5.40
CA GLN A 63 -9.89 -0.39 6.52
C GLN A 63 -9.16 0.04 7.78
N LEU A 64 -9.46 1.26 8.24
CA LEU A 64 -8.89 1.85 9.45
C LEU A 64 -10.00 2.05 10.48
N ASP A 65 -9.76 1.65 11.72
CA ASP A 65 -10.66 1.97 12.82
C ASP A 65 -10.49 3.43 13.26
N THR A 66 -11.49 3.93 14.01
CA THR A 66 -11.50 5.32 14.51
C THR A 66 -10.30 5.62 15.40
N SER A 67 -9.82 4.67 16.21
CA SER A 67 -8.66 4.87 17.07
C SER A 67 -7.39 5.17 16.27
N LEU A 68 -7.13 4.40 15.21
CA LEU A 68 -5.97 4.62 14.35
C LEU A 68 -6.07 5.96 13.60
N LEU A 69 -7.27 6.41 13.22
CA LEU A 69 -7.45 7.74 12.63
C LEU A 69 -7.04 8.85 13.61
N GLU A 70 -7.35 8.74 14.90
CA GLU A 70 -6.92 9.71 15.91
C GLU A 70 -5.40 9.67 16.14
N GLU A 71 -4.81 8.47 16.16
CA GLU A 71 -3.35 8.34 16.26
C GLU A 71 -2.63 8.93 15.04
N ILE A 72 -3.18 8.75 13.84
CA ILE A 72 -2.67 9.40 12.63
C ILE A 72 -2.76 10.92 12.77
N LYS A 73 -3.87 11.49 13.26
CA LYS A 73 -3.96 12.95 13.48
C LYS A 73 -2.89 13.43 14.46
N ALA A 74 -2.61 12.66 15.52
CA ALA A 74 -1.62 13.02 16.52
C ALA A 74 -0.20 13.16 15.96
N VAL A 75 0.17 12.41 14.90
CA VAL A 75 1.48 12.59 14.25
C VAL A 75 1.64 13.96 13.57
N GLY A 76 0.54 14.67 13.36
CA GLY A 76 0.50 16.07 12.91
C GLY A 76 1.25 17.04 13.83
N HIS A 77 1.45 16.68 15.09
CA HIS A 77 2.15 17.52 16.08
C HIS A 77 3.65 17.25 16.20
N LEU A 78 4.16 16.23 15.50
CA LEU A 78 5.58 15.93 15.49
C LEU A 78 6.36 17.07 14.80
N LYS A 79 7.56 17.34 15.30
CA LYS A 79 8.50 18.30 14.72
C LYS A 79 9.49 17.59 13.82
N ALA A 80 10.18 18.37 12.99
CA ALA A 80 11.22 17.86 12.10
C ALA A 80 12.20 16.93 12.84
N LYS A 81 12.60 15.83 12.18
CA LYS A 81 13.46 14.76 12.73
C LYS A 81 12.86 13.91 13.86
N GLN A 82 11.60 14.12 14.27
CA GLN A 82 10.88 13.25 15.21
C GLN A 82 10.16 12.08 14.52
N HIS A 83 10.50 11.74 13.29
CA HIS A 83 9.75 10.75 12.49
C HIS A 83 9.71 9.35 13.13
N ARG A 84 10.72 8.97 13.94
CA ARG A 84 10.76 7.69 14.64
C ARG A 84 9.71 7.56 15.75
N GLU A 85 9.15 8.67 16.25
CA GLU A 85 8.05 8.67 17.22
C GLU A 85 6.75 8.11 16.63
N ALA A 86 6.63 8.09 15.29
CA ALA A 86 5.48 7.49 14.60
C ALA A 86 5.63 5.97 14.34
N LYS A 87 6.59 5.27 14.98
CA LYS A 87 6.82 3.82 14.76
C LYS A 87 5.55 2.99 14.95
N ASP A 88 4.81 3.24 16.02
CA ASP A 88 3.60 2.48 16.33
C ASP A 88 2.49 2.75 15.31
N VAL A 89 2.28 4.01 14.93
CA VAL A 89 1.31 4.43 13.92
C VAL A 89 1.64 3.83 12.55
N LEU A 90 2.91 3.90 12.15
CA LEU A 90 3.39 3.28 10.91
C LEU A 90 3.17 1.76 10.94
N GLY A 91 3.47 1.10 12.06
CA GLY A 91 3.26 -0.33 12.23
C GLY A 91 1.80 -0.72 12.03
N LYS A 92 0.87 0.01 12.66
CA LYS A 92 -0.58 -0.20 12.51
C LYS A 92 -1.04 0.01 11.07
N LEU A 93 -0.60 1.10 10.43
CA LEU A 93 -0.86 1.35 9.00
C LEU A 93 -0.37 0.20 8.12
N LEU A 94 0.86 -0.29 8.34
CA LEU A 94 1.43 -1.40 7.58
C LEU A 94 0.71 -2.73 7.80
N LEU A 95 0.02 -2.90 8.93
CA LEU A 95 -0.81 -4.07 9.20
C LEU A 95 -2.19 -3.97 8.54
N SER A 96 -2.74 -2.77 8.37
CA SER A 96 -4.04 -2.54 7.73
C SER A 96 -4.13 -3.06 6.29
N SER A 97 -5.30 -3.57 5.92
CA SER A 97 -5.58 -4.02 4.55
C SER A 97 -5.42 -2.88 3.54
N GLY A 98 -5.01 -3.18 2.32
CA GLY A 98 -4.81 -2.18 1.26
C GLY A 98 -3.62 -1.23 1.44
N ILE A 99 -2.99 -1.20 2.62
CA ILE A 99 -1.88 -0.30 2.94
C ILE A 99 -0.55 -1.06 2.91
N ARG A 100 0.33 -0.59 2.01
CA ARG A 100 1.75 -0.96 1.94
C ARG A 100 2.59 0.28 2.23
N LEU A 101 3.90 0.11 2.37
CA LEU A 101 4.80 1.20 2.75
C LEU A 101 4.63 2.50 1.93
N PRO A 102 4.50 2.50 0.59
CA PRO A 102 4.25 3.73 -0.16
C PRO A 102 2.95 4.43 0.24
N MET A 103 1.87 3.66 0.45
CA MET A 103 0.59 4.21 0.89
C MET A 103 0.68 4.75 2.32
N ALA A 104 1.32 4.02 3.23
CA ALA A 104 1.52 4.47 4.61
C ALA A 104 2.32 5.78 4.66
N SER A 105 3.45 5.87 3.94
CA SER A 105 4.24 7.10 3.85
C SER A 105 3.48 8.25 3.20
N THR A 106 2.58 7.97 2.26
CA THR A 106 1.71 8.97 1.63
C THR A 106 0.74 9.55 2.65
N ILE A 107 0.04 8.71 3.41
CA ILE A 107 -0.84 9.15 4.50
C ILE A 107 -0.06 10.05 5.47
N LEU A 108 1.08 9.57 5.97
CA LEU A 108 1.91 10.32 6.93
C LEU A 108 2.41 11.67 6.35
N ARG A 109 2.86 11.70 5.09
CA ARG A 109 3.30 12.92 4.41
C ARG A 109 2.18 13.94 4.24
N PHE A 110 0.96 13.50 3.95
CA PHE A 110 -0.16 14.42 3.79
C PHE A 110 -0.65 14.97 5.14
N VAL A 111 -0.49 14.20 6.22
CA VAL A 111 -0.79 14.65 7.58
C VAL A 111 0.28 15.60 8.12
N ASN A 112 1.56 15.29 7.94
CA ASN A 112 2.67 16.13 8.42
C ASN A 112 3.85 16.18 7.42
N PRO A 113 3.84 17.14 6.47
CA PRO A 113 4.89 17.26 5.46
C PRO A 113 6.24 17.76 6.00
N ASP A 114 6.29 18.25 7.24
CA ASP A 114 7.54 18.71 7.87
C ASP A 114 8.35 17.57 8.49
N VAL A 115 7.73 16.39 8.61
CA VAL A 115 8.32 15.21 9.25
C VAL A 115 8.42 14.04 8.30
N PHE A 116 7.43 13.87 7.42
CA PHE A 116 7.33 12.71 6.55
C PHE A 116 7.40 13.12 5.09
N GLN A 117 8.03 12.26 4.29
CA GLN A 117 8.09 12.31 2.84
C GLN A 117 7.63 10.97 2.29
N ILE A 118 7.12 10.96 1.05
CA ILE A 118 6.69 9.73 0.38
C ILE A 118 7.90 8.87 0.04
N ILE A 119 7.85 7.56 0.35
CA ILE A 119 8.80 6.58 -0.17
C ILE A 119 8.14 5.77 -1.30
N ASP A 120 8.62 5.97 -2.52
CA ASP A 120 8.32 5.12 -3.66
C ASP A 120 9.62 4.62 -4.30
N GLU A 121 9.52 3.67 -5.24
CA GLU A 121 10.70 3.05 -5.85
C GLU A 121 11.62 4.06 -6.55
N ARG A 122 11.08 5.16 -7.09
CA ARG A 122 11.84 6.17 -7.83
C ARG A 122 12.56 7.11 -6.88
N ALA A 123 11.85 7.71 -5.94
CA ALA A 123 12.44 8.61 -4.96
C ALA A 123 13.45 7.88 -4.06
N PHE A 124 13.14 6.63 -3.68
CA PHE A 124 14.03 5.82 -2.84
C PHE A 124 15.37 5.51 -3.52
N ARG A 125 15.35 5.05 -4.78
CA ARG A 125 16.58 4.66 -5.49
C ARG A 125 17.49 5.85 -5.79
N MET A 126 16.97 7.07 -5.84
CA MET A 126 17.80 8.27 -6.01
C MET A 126 18.70 8.54 -4.80
N LEU A 127 18.23 8.28 -3.58
CA LEU A 127 19.03 8.43 -2.36
C LEU A 127 19.78 7.17 -1.96
N ARG A 128 19.28 6.01 -2.38
CA ARG A 128 19.80 4.69 -2.01
C ARG A 128 19.97 3.77 -3.24
N PRO A 129 20.79 4.15 -4.24
CA PRO A 129 20.87 3.44 -5.53
C PRO A 129 21.37 1.99 -5.41
N ASN A 130 22.14 1.69 -4.36
CA ASN A 130 22.73 0.37 -4.14
C ASN A 130 21.88 -0.53 -3.23
N LEU A 131 20.76 -0.03 -2.69
CA LEU A 131 19.88 -0.82 -1.83
C LEU A 131 18.81 -1.54 -2.67
N LYS A 132 18.45 -2.76 -2.23
CA LYS A 132 17.24 -3.42 -2.73
C LYS A 132 16.01 -2.62 -2.30
N ASN A 133 14.96 -2.62 -3.12
CA ASN A 133 13.68 -2.02 -2.77
C ASN A 133 13.16 -2.57 -1.43
N TYR A 134 12.30 -1.80 -0.76
CA TYR A 134 11.59 -2.24 0.43
C TYR A 134 10.75 -3.51 0.15
N PRO A 135 10.55 -4.38 1.15
CA PRO A 135 9.87 -5.65 0.97
C PRO A 135 8.41 -5.47 0.55
N ASP A 136 7.88 -6.45 -0.19
CA ASP A 136 6.44 -6.55 -0.39
C ASP A 136 5.75 -7.05 0.87
N LYS A 137 4.52 -6.59 1.12
CA LYS A 137 3.70 -7.07 2.23
C LYS A 137 3.45 -8.57 2.05
N PRO A 138 3.81 -9.42 3.02
CA PRO A 138 3.66 -10.86 2.89
C PRO A 138 2.19 -11.27 3.01
N VAL A 139 1.80 -12.30 2.25
CA VAL A 139 0.48 -12.95 2.38
C VAL A 139 0.41 -13.78 3.67
N VAL A 140 1.55 -14.36 4.09
CA VAL A 140 1.62 -15.23 5.27
C VAL A 140 1.71 -14.39 6.55
N LYS A 141 0.71 -14.53 7.43
CA LYS A 141 0.58 -13.74 8.66
C LYS A 141 1.81 -13.82 9.59
N THR A 142 2.47 -14.98 9.68
CA THR A 142 3.66 -15.17 10.54
C THR A 142 4.87 -14.32 10.13
N ARG A 143 4.87 -13.76 8.91
CA ARG A 143 5.94 -12.89 8.40
C ARG A 143 5.60 -11.39 8.54
N LEU A 144 4.42 -11.05 9.03
CA LEU A 144 3.98 -9.65 9.13
C LEU A 144 4.81 -8.83 10.11
N SER A 145 5.19 -9.39 11.26
CA SER A 145 6.02 -8.67 12.24
C SER A 145 7.39 -8.29 11.67
N ALA A 146 8.08 -9.24 11.03
CA ALA A 146 9.35 -8.99 10.36
C ALA A 146 9.21 -7.98 9.20
N TYR A 147 8.10 -8.05 8.46
CA TYR A 147 7.78 -7.07 7.42
C TYR A 147 7.62 -5.66 7.99
N VAL A 148 6.85 -5.52 9.08
CA VAL A 148 6.60 -4.22 9.73
C VAL A 148 7.92 -3.62 10.23
N GLU A 149 8.72 -4.39 10.97
CA GLU A 149 9.99 -3.91 11.49
C GLU A 149 10.93 -3.48 10.35
N LYS A 150 11.11 -4.35 9.35
CA LYS A 150 12.03 -4.05 8.25
C LYS A 150 11.58 -2.87 7.40
N SER A 151 10.27 -2.74 7.15
CA SER A 151 9.72 -1.63 6.37
C SER A 151 9.83 -0.32 7.14
N SER A 152 9.66 -0.35 8.46
CA SER A 152 9.76 0.84 9.32
C SER A 152 11.21 1.33 9.40
N GLU A 153 12.17 0.41 9.58
CA GLU A 153 13.59 0.71 9.54
C GLU A 153 13.99 1.37 8.21
N ILE A 154 13.66 0.74 7.07
CA ILE A 154 13.96 1.29 5.74
C ILE A 154 13.36 2.68 5.55
N TYR A 155 12.14 2.90 6.03
CA TYR A 155 11.47 4.18 5.87
C TYR A 155 12.12 5.28 6.70
N PHE A 156 12.42 5.02 7.97
CA PHE A 156 13.05 6.01 8.82
C PHE A 156 14.48 6.31 8.36
N ASP A 157 15.24 5.30 7.93
CA ASP A 157 16.57 5.50 7.35
C ASP A 157 16.53 6.27 6.02
N TYR A 158 15.42 6.20 5.28
CA TYR A 158 15.16 7.02 4.10
C TYR A 158 14.86 8.48 4.48
N LEU A 159 14.10 8.73 5.55
CA LEU A 159 13.86 10.10 6.04
C LEU A 159 15.15 10.73 6.58
N ASP A 160 15.97 9.95 7.29
CA ASP A 160 17.32 10.36 7.70
C ASP A 160 18.18 10.71 6.47
N ALA A 161 18.14 9.87 5.41
CA ALA A 161 18.82 10.16 4.13
C ALA A 161 18.40 11.49 3.52
N ILE A 162 17.10 11.80 3.55
CA ILE A 162 16.59 13.07 3.04
C ILE A 162 17.17 14.21 3.89
N HIS A 163 17.11 14.09 5.23
CA HIS A 163 17.65 15.10 6.13
C HIS A 163 19.15 15.36 5.98
N GLU A 164 19.93 14.41 5.45
CA GLU A 164 21.35 14.61 5.12
C GLU A 164 21.56 15.50 3.89
N VAL A 165 20.62 15.51 2.94
CA VAL A 165 20.76 16.21 1.65
C VAL A 165 19.91 17.48 1.53
N VAL A 166 18.96 17.70 2.44
CA VAL A 166 18.14 18.92 2.42
C VAL A 166 18.98 20.17 2.61
N SER A 167 18.58 21.21 1.88
CA SER A 167 19.19 22.54 1.93
C SER A 167 18.19 23.55 1.37
N GLU A 168 18.56 24.83 1.33
CA GLU A 168 17.78 25.85 0.61
C GLU A 168 17.48 25.48 -0.85
N LYS A 169 18.36 24.68 -1.49
CA LYS A 169 18.18 24.20 -2.87
C LYS A 169 17.32 22.94 -2.98
N LEU A 170 17.19 22.17 -1.89
CA LEU A 170 16.36 20.97 -1.81
C LEU A 170 15.52 21.04 -0.53
N PRO A 171 14.37 21.75 -0.56
CA PRO A 171 13.52 21.88 0.62
C PRO A 171 12.90 20.54 1.02
N PHE A 172 12.92 20.21 2.32
CA PHE A 172 12.39 18.95 2.84
C PHE A 172 10.97 18.65 2.34
N ARG A 173 10.04 19.62 2.44
CA ARG A 173 8.63 19.47 2.06
C ARG A 173 8.38 19.05 0.60
N LEU A 174 9.37 19.27 -0.27
CA LEU A 174 9.32 18.99 -1.70
C LEU A 174 10.23 17.82 -2.10
N ALA A 175 10.99 17.25 -1.16
CA ALA A 175 12.07 16.33 -1.45
C ALA A 175 11.56 15.07 -2.18
N ASP A 176 10.45 14.45 -1.74
CA ASP A 176 9.92 13.25 -2.42
C ASP A 176 9.62 13.52 -3.91
N ARG A 177 8.94 14.62 -4.21
CA ARG A 177 8.55 15.00 -5.58
C ARG A 177 9.74 15.37 -6.44
N ILE A 178 10.69 16.11 -5.88
CA ILE A 178 11.91 16.48 -6.59
C ILE A 178 12.73 15.23 -6.93
N LEU A 179 12.90 14.31 -5.98
CA LEU A 179 13.62 13.05 -6.21
C LEU A 179 12.89 12.15 -7.21
N TYR A 180 11.57 12.07 -7.12
CA TYR A 180 10.73 11.36 -8.09
C TYR A 180 10.89 11.92 -9.51
N GLN A 181 10.81 13.24 -9.67
CA GLN A 181 10.96 13.89 -10.98
C GLN A 181 12.39 13.74 -11.51
N LEU A 182 13.40 13.92 -10.65
CA LEU A 182 14.81 13.75 -11.03
C LEU A 182 15.08 12.36 -11.60
N ASP A 183 14.48 11.33 -11.01
CA ASP A 183 14.58 9.97 -11.50
C ASP A 183 13.99 9.78 -12.90
N ILE A 184 12.88 10.47 -13.21
CA ILE A 184 12.27 10.49 -14.55
C ILE A 184 13.19 11.20 -15.54
N GLU A 185 13.74 12.37 -15.18
CA GLU A 185 14.63 13.15 -16.05
C GLU A 185 15.96 12.41 -16.36
N ARG A 186 16.35 11.46 -15.51
CA ARG A 186 17.52 10.60 -15.74
C ARG A 186 17.24 9.41 -16.66
N ASP A 187 16.03 9.27 -17.17
CA ASP A 187 15.56 8.13 -17.97
C ASP A 187 15.84 6.76 -17.31
N ASN A 188 15.77 6.75 -15.97
CA ASN A 188 15.95 5.50 -15.24
C ASN A 188 14.73 4.61 -15.49
N LYS A 189 14.92 3.54 -16.27
CA LYS A 189 13.85 2.56 -16.55
C LYS A 189 13.27 2.01 -15.25
N ILE A 190 11.94 1.87 -15.18
CA ILE A 190 11.29 1.18 -14.06
C ILE A 190 11.80 -0.26 -14.07
N ARG A 191 12.33 -0.74 -12.95
CA ARG A 191 12.67 -2.16 -12.78
C ARG A 191 11.36 -2.93 -12.84
N GLN A 192 11.07 -3.60 -13.96
CA GLN A 192 9.97 -4.55 -14.00
C GLN A 192 10.26 -5.64 -12.98
N LYS A 193 9.44 -5.74 -11.92
CA LYS A 193 9.45 -6.92 -11.05
C LYS A 193 9.13 -8.11 -11.95
N ARG A 194 10.10 -9.02 -12.12
CA ARG A 194 9.82 -10.34 -12.68
C ARG A 194 8.69 -10.92 -11.84
N SER A 195 7.52 -11.13 -12.44
CA SER A 195 6.46 -11.91 -11.83
C SER A 195 7.08 -13.25 -11.44
N ALA A 196 7.08 -13.58 -10.15
CA ALA A 196 7.36 -14.95 -9.74
C ALA A 196 6.30 -15.81 -10.40
N THR A 197 6.69 -16.55 -11.45
CA THR A 197 5.90 -17.64 -11.99
C THR A 197 5.58 -18.55 -10.81
N LYS A 198 4.28 -18.75 -10.56
CA LYS A 198 3.77 -19.68 -9.57
C LYS A 198 4.26 -21.09 -9.85
#